data_AF-A0A0C2ZCU8-F1
#
_entry.id   AF-A0A0C2ZCU8-F1
#
_cell.length_a   1.000
_cell.length_b   1.000
_cell.length_c   1.000
_cell.angle_alpha   90.00
_cell.angle_beta   90.00
_cell.angle_gamma   90.00
#
_symmetry.space_group_name_H-M   'P 1'
#
loop_
_entity.id
_entity.type
_entity.pdbx_description
1 polymer ?
#
loop_
_entity_poly.entity_id
_entity_poly.type
_entity_poly.pdbx_seq_one_letter_code
_entity_poly.pdbx_strand_id
1 'polypeptide(L)'
;KAAQESASAATAPAPQEETQSMALPDVSSVIAKADLNTTKAYESAKVQIETVGTQWKKVIDEEFGPSYKADYDAQLASIKEAANVKDIAQLPALQQKVDSLKTKIERDKARIDELQKAFDADKKSIESAIKNVEKAKDSDFAALKSQYSFDKEGAFNVIGGVFGKDIQGYVTKADEYYTMAAPYLASDDEEEEEIVRHEGRWVTFHEETPQVKMWVKKSEISGAWGAQSFSGVIHDITDDQKRINKPTTFAIKSHTPAVQGVEFLGTLEHRTRPSMDSFVFNVHAIPEITLDLALVKAPTSTLRIASTIAIVDGQALDAKAQLLYDETTLTLQGLEGRFAEAMQGELAKTRSFTIDVSATGTLNAPQLTLATSLETIFKKAFESVMAQEIKRFEAELNKELTKIVTNALGGLGSENAKLIDVNKLLKGEAGALDGIQKEADAKLKETQKHIDDAINAEKKKLQDALDAEKRKAQEAADAKKKEAEAKAKEAEQKALDAAKKAIPQDLGNAFKF
;
A
#
# COMPACT_ATOMS: atom_id res chain seq x y z
N LYS A 1 -26.93 76.65 -20.31
CA LYS A 1 -27.62 76.67 -21.63
C LYS A 1 -26.59 76.21 -22.67
N ALA A 2 -26.62 75.03 -23.29
CA ALA A 2 -27.42 73.80 -23.28
C ALA A 2 -26.41 72.69 -23.70
N ALA A 3 -26.31 71.53 -23.01
CA ALA A 3 -26.97 70.23 -23.33
C ALA A 3 -26.82 69.83 -24.82
N GLN A 4 -26.43 68.61 -25.24
CA GLN A 4 -26.52 67.26 -24.66
C GLN A 4 -25.72 66.30 -25.60
N GLU A 5 -24.96 65.32 -25.06
CA GLU A 5 -25.21 63.85 -25.15
C GLU A 5 -24.53 63.10 -26.31
N SER A 6 -23.64 62.14 -25.97
CA SER A 6 -23.71 60.77 -26.51
C SER A 6 -22.71 59.83 -25.82
N ALA A 7 -23.30 58.89 -25.07
CA ALA A 7 -22.91 57.49 -24.86
C ALA A 7 -21.55 57.15 -24.20
N SER A 8 -21.63 56.96 -22.89
CA SER A 8 -20.92 55.93 -22.14
C SER A 8 -21.21 54.54 -22.73
N ALA A 9 -20.17 53.85 -23.19
CA ALA A 9 -20.18 52.40 -23.31
C ALA A 9 -19.27 51.85 -22.20
N ALA A 10 -19.91 51.43 -21.11
CA ALA A 10 -19.28 50.64 -20.07
C ALA A 10 -18.85 49.30 -20.67
N THR A 11 -17.56 49.07 -20.81
CA THR A 11 -17.01 47.74 -21.04
C THR A 11 -17.33 46.91 -19.81
N ALA A 12 -18.26 45.97 -19.97
CA ALA A 12 -18.53 44.95 -18.96
C ALA A 12 -17.21 44.22 -18.63
N PRO A 13 -16.95 43.89 -17.36
CA PRO A 13 -15.82 43.05 -17.03
C PRO A 13 -15.99 41.71 -17.78
N ALA A 14 -14.95 41.29 -18.50
CA ALA A 14 -14.88 39.95 -19.07
C ALA A 14 -15.19 38.93 -17.97
N PRO A 15 -15.95 37.85 -18.27
CA PRO A 15 -16.17 36.80 -17.30
C PRO A 15 -14.81 36.31 -16.82
N GLN A 16 -14.57 36.35 -15.50
CA GLN A 16 -13.47 35.61 -14.90
C GLN A 16 -13.78 34.14 -15.15
N GLU A 17 -13.16 33.55 -16.17
CA GLU A 17 -13.17 32.10 -16.37
C GLU A 17 -12.58 31.49 -15.09
N GLU A 18 -13.42 30.76 -14.36
CA GLU A 18 -12.97 29.94 -13.24
C GLU A 18 -11.88 29.01 -13.78
N THR A 19 -10.65 29.17 -13.28
CA THR A 19 -9.51 28.33 -13.62
C THR A 19 -9.78 26.92 -13.12
N GLN A 20 -10.43 26.11 -13.95
CA GLN A 20 -10.76 24.73 -13.61
C GLN A 20 -9.48 23.90 -13.51
N SER A 21 -9.27 23.35 -12.32
CA SER A 21 -8.07 22.62 -11.94
C SER A 21 -8.01 21.25 -12.64
N MET A 22 -7.05 21.06 -13.53
CA MET A 22 -6.66 19.75 -14.12
C MET A 22 -5.95 18.85 -13.08
N ALA A 23 -6.60 18.55 -11.96
CA ALA A 23 -6.04 17.71 -10.89
C ALA A 23 -6.80 16.40 -10.77
N LEU A 24 -6.09 15.34 -10.40
CA LEU A 24 -6.71 14.09 -9.98
C LEU A 24 -7.67 14.34 -8.79
N PRO A 25 -8.75 13.55 -8.66
CA PRO A 25 -9.66 13.68 -7.54
C PRO A 25 -8.93 13.47 -6.21
N ASP A 26 -9.38 14.18 -5.17
CA ASP A 26 -8.83 14.02 -3.83
C ASP A 26 -9.03 12.58 -3.32
N VAL A 27 -7.96 11.96 -2.81
CA VAL A 27 -7.97 10.58 -2.31
C VAL A 27 -9.08 10.34 -1.28
N SER A 28 -9.31 11.31 -0.39
CA SER A 28 -10.35 11.20 0.64
C SER A 28 -11.74 11.10 0.02
N SER A 29 -11.98 11.84 -1.06
CA SER A 29 -13.25 11.81 -1.79
C SER A 29 -13.47 10.50 -2.54
N VAL A 30 -12.39 9.90 -3.08
CA VAL A 30 -12.41 8.60 -3.76
C VAL A 30 -12.77 7.51 -2.76
N ILE A 31 -12.05 7.47 -1.64
CA ILE A 31 -12.28 6.49 -0.56
C ILE A 31 -13.69 6.62 0.01
N ALA A 32 -14.19 7.85 0.23
CA ALA A 32 -15.52 8.08 0.79
C ALA A 32 -16.67 7.56 -0.09
N LYS A 33 -16.46 7.46 -1.40
CA LYS A 33 -17.44 6.93 -2.37
C LYS A 33 -17.23 5.45 -2.67
N ALA A 34 -16.11 4.88 -2.24
CA ALA A 34 -15.74 3.51 -2.55
C ALA A 34 -16.44 2.50 -1.64
N ASP A 35 -16.91 1.41 -2.23
CA ASP A 35 -17.43 0.25 -1.49
C ASP A 35 -16.29 -0.69 -1.08
N LEU A 36 -15.58 -0.32 -0.01
CA LEU A 36 -14.34 -0.95 0.42
C LEU A 36 -14.55 -2.38 0.97
N ASN A 37 -13.76 -3.33 0.49
CA ASN A 37 -13.68 -4.69 1.04
C ASN A 37 -13.16 -4.67 2.48
N THR A 38 -12.29 -3.72 2.84
CA THR A 38 -11.81 -3.53 4.20
C THR A 38 -12.97 -3.29 5.18
N THR A 39 -13.93 -2.44 4.79
CA THR A 39 -15.12 -2.15 5.61
C THR A 39 -15.98 -3.42 5.77
N LYS A 40 -16.22 -4.15 4.68
CA LYS A 40 -16.99 -5.41 4.71
C LYS A 40 -16.32 -6.49 5.56
N ALA A 41 -15.01 -6.65 5.42
CA ALA A 41 -14.22 -7.60 6.19
C ALA A 41 -14.22 -7.26 7.67
N TYR A 42 -14.11 -5.97 8.03
CA TYR A 42 -14.20 -5.50 9.41
C TYR A 42 -15.55 -5.83 10.04
N GLU A 43 -16.66 -5.49 9.37
CA GLU A 43 -18.01 -5.79 9.89
C GLU A 43 -18.23 -7.31 10.03
N SER A 44 -17.79 -8.10 9.05
CA SER A 44 -17.87 -9.55 9.14
C SER A 44 -17.05 -10.12 10.31
N ALA A 45 -15.83 -9.62 10.54
CA ALA A 45 -14.99 -10.05 11.64
C ALA A 45 -15.58 -9.64 13.00
N LYS A 46 -16.14 -8.44 13.09
CA LYS A 46 -16.82 -7.92 14.30
C LYS A 46 -18.01 -8.81 14.67
N VAL A 47 -18.92 -9.06 13.73
CA VAL A 47 -20.08 -9.94 13.93
C VAL A 47 -19.64 -11.34 14.36
N GLN A 48 -18.56 -11.86 13.78
CA GLN A 48 -18.04 -13.17 14.15
C GLN A 48 -17.50 -13.19 15.59
N ILE A 49 -16.73 -12.18 16.01
CA ILE A 49 -16.21 -12.06 17.37
C ILE A 49 -17.37 -11.96 18.38
N GLU A 50 -18.38 -11.13 18.10
CA GLU A 50 -19.55 -10.96 18.96
C GLU A 50 -20.38 -12.26 19.08
N THR A 51 -20.54 -12.98 17.96
CA THR A 51 -21.26 -14.26 17.91
C THR A 51 -20.54 -15.33 18.74
N VAL A 52 -19.24 -15.50 18.51
CA VAL A 52 -18.41 -16.44 19.27
C VAL A 52 -18.39 -16.08 20.75
N GLY A 53 -18.27 -14.79 21.09
CA GLY A 53 -18.31 -14.32 22.47
C GLY A 53 -19.63 -14.65 23.17
N THR A 54 -20.76 -14.45 22.50
CA THR A 54 -22.09 -14.79 23.03
C THR A 54 -22.24 -16.30 23.20
N GLN A 55 -21.80 -17.09 22.22
CA GLN A 55 -21.81 -18.55 22.29
C GLN A 55 -21.02 -19.06 23.50
N TRP A 56 -19.76 -18.61 23.67
CA TRP A 56 -18.91 -19.07 24.76
C TRP A 56 -19.37 -18.57 26.13
N LYS A 57 -19.93 -17.36 26.21
CA LYS A 57 -20.57 -16.89 27.43
C LYS A 57 -21.70 -17.84 27.86
N LYS A 58 -22.55 -18.24 26.92
CA LYS A 58 -23.64 -19.19 27.17
C LYS A 58 -23.12 -20.57 27.62
N VAL A 59 -22.12 -21.13 26.93
CA VAL A 59 -21.51 -22.42 27.29
C VAL A 59 -20.94 -22.38 28.71
N ILE A 60 -20.22 -21.32 29.07
CA ILE A 60 -19.67 -21.17 30.42
C ILE A 60 -20.76 -21.02 31.47
N ASP A 61 -21.77 -20.17 31.23
CA ASP A 61 -22.85 -19.92 32.18
C ASP A 61 -23.72 -21.19 32.39
N GLU A 62 -23.93 -22.00 31.36
CA GLU A 62 -24.75 -23.23 31.41
C GLU A 62 -23.98 -24.44 31.98
N GLU A 63 -22.73 -24.68 31.57
CA GLU A 63 -21.97 -25.86 31.96
C GLU A 63 -21.15 -25.65 33.25
N PHE A 64 -20.69 -24.43 33.53
CA PHE A 64 -19.81 -24.10 34.66
C PHE A 64 -20.37 -23.00 35.57
N GLY A 65 -21.70 -22.79 35.53
CA GLY A 65 -22.40 -21.83 36.38
C GLY A 65 -22.36 -22.16 37.88
N PRO A 66 -23.00 -21.35 38.74
CA PRO A 66 -22.96 -21.53 40.20
C PRO A 66 -23.41 -22.92 40.69
N SER A 67 -24.39 -23.53 40.01
CA SER A 67 -24.87 -24.88 40.33
C SER A 67 -23.82 -25.96 40.14
N TYR A 68 -22.95 -25.80 39.14
CA TYR A 68 -21.86 -26.73 38.86
C TYR A 68 -20.89 -26.80 40.06
N LYS A 69 -20.47 -25.62 40.57
CA LYS A 69 -19.59 -25.53 41.75
C LYS A 69 -20.26 -26.05 43.01
N ALA A 70 -21.52 -25.68 43.23
CA ALA A 70 -22.28 -26.11 44.40
C ALA A 70 -22.43 -27.64 44.48
N ASP A 71 -22.62 -28.34 43.34
CA ASP A 71 -22.69 -29.80 43.31
C ASP A 71 -21.37 -30.46 43.75
N TYR A 72 -20.23 -29.92 43.28
CA TYR A 72 -18.92 -30.42 43.71
C TYR A 72 -18.63 -30.15 45.20
N ASP A 73 -18.97 -28.96 45.69
CA ASP A 73 -18.85 -28.62 47.11
C ASP A 73 -19.71 -29.54 47.98
N ALA A 74 -20.94 -29.85 47.55
CA ALA A 74 -21.83 -30.77 48.24
C ALA A 74 -21.29 -32.21 48.27
N GLN A 75 -20.76 -32.71 47.15
CA GLN A 75 -20.14 -34.04 47.09
C GLN A 75 -18.91 -34.13 47.99
N LEU A 76 -18.06 -33.10 47.99
CA LEU A 76 -16.89 -33.04 48.85
C LEU A 76 -17.25 -32.94 50.34
N ALA A 77 -18.29 -32.16 50.69
CA ALA A 77 -18.83 -32.12 52.04
C ALA A 77 -19.36 -33.50 52.48
N SER A 78 -20.09 -34.19 51.60
CA SER A 78 -20.61 -35.54 51.87
C SER A 78 -19.50 -36.58 52.08
N ILE A 79 -18.36 -36.43 51.39
CA ILE A 79 -17.15 -37.24 51.61
C ILE A 79 -16.52 -36.90 52.96
N LYS A 80 -16.39 -35.61 53.32
CA LYS A 80 -15.87 -35.18 54.62
C LYS A 80 -16.70 -35.71 55.79
N GLU A 81 -18.02 -35.71 55.65
CA GLU A 81 -18.93 -36.28 56.65
C GLU A 81 -18.76 -37.81 56.75
N ALA A 82 -18.72 -38.51 55.62
CA ALA A 82 -18.50 -39.96 55.58
C ALA A 82 -17.08 -40.36 56.02
N ALA A 83 -16.12 -39.44 56.06
CA ALA A 83 -14.76 -39.67 56.52
C ALA A 83 -14.60 -39.64 58.07
N ASN A 84 -15.60 -39.12 58.81
CA ASN A 84 -15.54 -38.92 60.27
C ASN A 84 -15.89 -40.16 61.12
N VAL A 85 -16.18 -41.31 60.49
CA VAL A 85 -16.66 -42.53 61.16
C VAL A 85 -15.51 -43.48 61.48
N LYS A 86 -15.55 -44.09 62.66
CA LYS A 86 -14.54 -45.05 63.16
C LYS A 86 -14.90 -46.52 62.88
N ASP A 87 -15.99 -46.75 62.15
CA ASP A 87 -16.50 -48.08 61.87
C ASP A 87 -16.01 -48.57 60.50
N ILE A 88 -15.33 -49.71 60.50
CA ILE A 88 -14.82 -50.38 59.29
C ILE A 88 -15.94 -50.70 58.29
N ALA A 89 -17.17 -50.91 58.76
CA ALA A 89 -18.31 -51.21 57.90
C ALA A 89 -18.71 -50.04 56.98
N GLN A 90 -18.29 -48.81 57.30
CA GLN A 90 -18.61 -47.62 56.49
C GLN A 90 -17.55 -47.27 55.45
N LEU A 91 -16.38 -47.93 55.49
CA LEU A 91 -15.28 -47.73 54.55
C LEU A 91 -15.70 -47.99 53.08
N PRO A 92 -16.45 -49.08 52.74
CA PRO A 92 -16.90 -49.30 51.36
C PRO A 92 -17.81 -48.18 50.83
N ALA A 93 -18.65 -47.59 51.69
CA ALA A 93 -19.54 -46.51 51.31
C ALA A 93 -18.79 -45.19 51.03
N LEU A 94 -17.75 -44.89 51.83
CA LEU A 94 -16.84 -43.76 51.57
C LEU A 94 -16.10 -43.95 50.25
N GLN A 95 -15.58 -45.16 50.00
CA GLN A 95 -14.87 -45.48 48.77
C GLN A 95 -15.78 -45.34 47.54
N GLN A 96 -17.03 -45.80 47.62
CA GLN A 96 -18.01 -45.61 46.54
C GLN A 96 -18.29 -44.13 46.24
N LYS A 97 -18.37 -43.28 47.28
CA LYS A 97 -18.57 -41.82 47.09
C LYS A 97 -17.36 -41.17 46.40
N VAL A 98 -16.15 -41.53 46.81
CA VAL A 98 -14.90 -41.03 46.21
C VAL A 98 -14.78 -41.50 44.76
N ASP A 99 -15.05 -42.78 44.49
CA ASP A 99 -15.03 -43.33 43.13
C ASP A 99 -16.08 -42.66 42.22
N SER A 100 -17.30 -42.43 42.73
CA SER A 100 -18.35 -41.70 42.01
C SER A 100 -17.92 -40.27 41.68
N LEU A 101 -17.35 -39.56 42.64
CA LEU A 101 -16.82 -38.20 42.42
C LEU A 101 -15.69 -38.24 41.39
N LYS A 102 -14.78 -39.22 41.46
CA LYS A 102 -13.68 -39.38 40.51
C LYS A 102 -14.17 -39.64 39.09
N THR A 103 -15.15 -40.53 38.90
CA THR A 103 -15.77 -40.77 37.59
C THR A 103 -16.42 -39.51 37.03
N LYS A 104 -17.08 -38.71 37.89
CA LYS A 104 -17.64 -37.42 37.47
C LYS A 104 -16.54 -36.43 37.06
N ILE A 105 -15.47 -36.31 37.85
CA ILE A 105 -14.31 -35.47 37.55
C ILE A 105 -13.65 -35.86 36.22
N GLU A 106 -13.47 -37.16 35.96
CA GLU A 106 -12.89 -37.64 34.69
C GLU A 106 -13.77 -37.28 33.49
N ARG A 107 -15.10 -37.38 33.62
CA ARG A 107 -16.05 -36.95 32.60
C ARG A 107 -15.97 -35.45 32.33
N ASP A 108 -15.98 -34.64 33.39
CA ASP A 108 -15.98 -33.18 33.26
C ASP A 108 -14.63 -32.66 32.75
N LYS A 109 -13.51 -33.31 33.10
CA LYS A 109 -12.20 -33.06 32.48
C LYS A 109 -12.20 -33.35 30.98
N ALA A 110 -12.75 -34.49 30.57
CA ALA A 110 -12.88 -34.80 29.14
C ALA A 110 -13.75 -33.76 28.41
N ARG A 111 -14.84 -33.31 29.07
CA ARG A 111 -15.68 -32.23 28.54
C ARG A 111 -14.94 -30.90 28.42
N ILE A 112 -14.17 -30.51 29.43
CA ILE A 112 -13.34 -29.30 29.39
C ILE A 112 -12.30 -29.38 28.26
N ASP A 113 -11.67 -30.54 28.03
CA ASP A 113 -10.73 -30.75 26.93
C ASP A 113 -11.39 -30.62 25.55
N GLU A 114 -12.62 -31.14 25.39
CA GLU A 114 -13.41 -30.94 24.17
C GLU A 114 -13.75 -29.47 23.94
N LEU A 115 -14.18 -28.76 24.99
CA LEU A 115 -14.50 -27.35 24.94
C LEU A 115 -13.25 -26.50 24.64
N GLN A 116 -12.09 -26.83 25.20
CA GLN A 116 -10.84 -26.16 24.86
C GLN A 116 -10.50 -26.31 23.38
N LYS A 117 -10.64 -27.51 22.81
CA LYS A 117 -10.43 -27.75 21.37
C LYS A 117 -11.40 -26.94 20.51
N ALA A 118 -12.68 -26.89 20.89
CA ALA A 118 -13.67 -26.10 20.18
C ALA A 118 -13.35 -24.60 20.26
N PHE A 119 -12.98 -24.10 21.44
CA PHE A 119 -12.61 -22.70 21.63
C PHE A 119 -11.37 -22.32 20.82
N ASP A 120 -10.36 -23.18 20.79
CA ASP A 120 -9.16 -22.96 19.98
C ASP A 120 -9.47 -22.94 18.47
N ALA A 121 -10.45 -23.72 18.01
CA ALA A 121 -10.91 -23.67 16.62
C ALA A 121 -11.60 -22.34 16.30
N ASP A 122 -12.50 -21.87 17.18
CA ASP A 122 -13.17 -20.56 17.04
C ASP A 122 -12.16 -19.41 17.07
N LYS A 123 -11.17 -19.48 17.97
CA LYS A 123 -10.08 -18.51 18.05
C LYS A 123 -9.28 -18.46 16.75
N LYS A 124 -8.92 -19.60 16.17
CA LYS A 124 -8.24 -19.66 14.85
C LYS A 124 -9.09 -19.05 13.75
N SER A 125 -10.41 -19.28 13.78
CA SER A 125 -11.36 -18.70 12.82
C SER A 125 -11.38 -17.18 12.92
N ILE A 126 -11.41 -16.63 14.14
CA ILE A 126 -11.32 -15.18 14.41
C ILE A 126 -9.96 -14.61 13.97
N GLU A 127 -8.86 -15.28 14.27
CA GLU A 127 -7.53 -14.88 13.81
C GLU A 127 -7.46 -14.82 12.28
N SER A 128 -8.12 -15.76 11.59
CA SER A 128 -8.24 -15.74 10.14
C SER A 128 -9.10 -14.56 9.65
N ALA A 129 -10.21 -14.26 10.32
CA ALA A 129 -11.05 -13.12 9.98
C ALA A 129 -10.29 -11.78 10.14
N ILE A 130 -9.53 -11.62 11.23
CA ILE A 130 -8.67 -10.45 11.47
C ILE A 130 -7.61 -10.31 10.36
N LYS A 131 -6.96 -11.42 9.97
CA LYS A 131 -6.00 -11.42 8.83
C LYS A 131 -6.66 -11.07 7.51
N ASN A 132 -7.93 -11.44 7.31
CA ASN A 132 -8.66 -11.06 6.11
C ASN A 132 -8.90 -9.54 6.05
N VAL A 133 -9.15 -8.88 7.18
CA VAL A 133 -9.23 -7.40 7.25
C VAL A 133 -7.90 -6.77 6.85
N GLU A 134 -6.78 -7.31 7.32
CA GLU A 134 -5.44 -6.82 6.96
C GLU A 134 -5.16 -6.95 5.46
N LYS A 135 -5.56 -8.07 4.85
CA LYS A 135 -5.37 -8.34 3.41
C LYS A 135 -6.37 -7.60 2.51
N ALA A 136 -7.56 -7.26 3.01
CA ALA A 136 -8.60 -6.61 2.21
C ALA A 136 -8.14 -5.27 1.62
N LYS A 137 -7.22 -4.58 2.32
CA LYS A 137 -6.62 -3.32 1.87
C LYS A 137 -5.92 -3.44 0.52
N ASP A 138 -5.29 -4.59 0.24
CA ASP A 138 -4.52 -4.78 -0.99
C ASP A 138 -5.48 -4.93 -2.18
N SER A 139 -6.64 -5.55 -1.96
CA SER A 139 -7.72 -5.63 -2.94
C SER A 139 -8.36 -4.26 -3.18
N ASP A 140 -8.59 -3.48 -2.12
CA ASP A 140 -9.13 -2.11 -2.24
C ASP A 140 -8.15 -1.20 -2.98
N PHE A 141 -6.86 -1.30 -2.65
CA PHE A 141 -5.81 -0.57 -3.33
C PHE A 141 -5.75 -0.95 -4.82
N ALA A 142 -5.80 -2.24 -5.16
CA ALA A 142 -5.78 -2.70 -6.54
C ALA A 142 -7.02 -2.23 -7.34
N ALA A 143 -8.21 -2.33 -6.75
CA ALA A 143 -9.45 -1.91 -7.40
C ALA A 143 -9.48 -0.41 -7.66
N LEU A 144 -9.10 0.40 -6.66
CA LEU A 144 -9.05 1.85 -6.79
C LEU A 144 -7.91 2.27 -7.73
N LYS A 145 -6.72 1.67 -7.62
CA LYS A 145 -5.63 1.91 -8.56
C LYS A 145 -6.06 1.64 -10.01
N SER A 146 -6.78 0.56 -10.29
CA SER A 146 -7.25 0.22 -11.63
C SER A 146 -8.30 1.20 -12.19
N GLN A 147 -9.03 1.91 -11.34
CA GLN A 147 -9.98 2.94 -11.79
C GLN A 147 -9.29 4.26 -12.17
N TYR A 148 -8.12 4.53 -11.60
CA TYR A 148 -7.40 5.80 -11.74
C TYR A 148 -6.00 5.62 -12.40
N SER A 149 -5.72 4.45 -12.99
CA SER A 149 -4.49 4.15 -13.72
C SER A 149 -4.51 4.70 -15.15
N PHE A 150 -3.31 4.90 -15.71
CA PHE A 150 -3.09 5.28 -17.11
C PHE A 150 -2.89 4.06 -18.05
N ASP A 151 -3.52 2.94 -17.74
CA ASP A 151 -3.64 1.86 -18.73
C ASP A 151 -4.70 2.21 -19.78
N LYS A 152 -4.72 1.48 -20.91
CA LYS A 152 -5.64 1.75 -22.04
C LYS A 152 -7.13 1.76 -21.65
N GLU A 153 -7.51 1.20 -20.50
CA GLU A 153 -8.89 1.16 -20.00
C GLU A 153 -9.17 2.27 -18.97
N GLY A 154 -8.22 2.59 -18.08
CA GLY A 154 -8.33 3.65 -17.07
C GLY A 154 -8.10 5.07 -17.59
N ALA A 155 -7.26 5.25 -18.63
CA ALA A 155 -6.99 6.55 -19.23
C ALA A 155 -8.27 7.23 -19.75
N PHE A 156 -9.22 6.47 -20.30
CA PHE A 156 -10.50 7.02 -20.77
C PHE A 156 -11.46 7.41 -19.64
N ASN A 157 -11.36 6.80 -18.45
CA ASN A 157 -12.19 7.15 -17.29
C ASN A 157 -11.66 8.39 -16.56
N VAL A 158 -10.33 8.56 -16.47
CA VAL A 158 -9.72 9.79 -15.98
C VAL A 158 -9.95 10.94 -16.97
N ILE A 159 -9.79 10.70 -18.28
CA ILE A 159 -10.04 11.70 -19.32
C ILE A 159 -11.53 12.08 -19.40
N GLY A 160 -12.45 11.10 -19.34
CA GLY A 160 -13.90 11.36 -19.43
C GLY A 160 -14.54 11.89 -18.15
N GLY A 161 -14.00 11.55 -16.97
CA GLY A 161 -14.53 11.95 -15.66
C GLY A 161 -13.92 13.24 -15.09
N VAL A 162 -12.69 13.58 -15.47
CA VAL A 162 -11.99 14.80 -15.01
C VAL A 162 -12.01 15.91 -16.08
N PHE A 163 -12.12 15.58 -17.37
CA PHE A 163 -12.04 16.56 -18.47
C PHE A 163 -13.34 16.64 -19.31
N GLY A 164 -14.48 16.21 -18.76
CA GLY A 164 -15.77 16.26 -19.47
C GLY A 164 -16.03 17.62 -20.11
N LYS A 165 -16.55 17.69 -21.33
CA LYS A 165 -16.82 18.90 -22.16
C LYS A 165 -15.68 19.93 -22.35
N ASP A 166 -14.61 19.95 -21.56
CA ASP A 166 -13.63 21.04 -21.51
C ASP A 166 -12.42 20.84 -22.43
N ILE A 167 -12.19 19.62 -22.93
CA ILE A 167 -11.29 19.40 -24.09
C ILE A 167 -11.84 20.09 -25.34
N GLN A 168 -13.15 20.36 -25.40
CA GLN A 168 -13.74 21.11 -26.50
C GLN A 168 -13.15 22.52 -26.55
N GLY A 169 -12.87 23.18 -25.41
CA GLY A 169 -12.24 24.51 -25.40
C GLY A 169 -10.79 24.56 -25.92
N TYR A 170 -10.01 23.50 -25.72
CA TYR A 170 -8.61 23.43 -26.21
C TYR A 170 -8.53 23.00 -27.68
N VAL A 171 -9.40 22.09 -28.12
CA VAL A 171 -9.55 21.75 -29.55
C VAL A 171 -10.16 22.93 -30.31
N THR A 172 -11.10 23.66 -29.72
CA THR A 172 -11.68 24.90 -30.28
C THR A 172 -10.68 26.05 -30.29
N LYS A 173 -9.76 26.18 -29.32
CA LYS A 173 -8.67 27.18 -29.38
C LYS A 173 -7.65 26.86 -30.47
N ALA A 174 -7.31 25.58 -30.68
CA ALA A 174 -6.48 25.18 -31.82
C ALA A 174 -7.15 25.47 -33.17
N ASP A 175 -8.48 25.28 -33.25
CA ASP A 175 -9.31 25.66 -34.41
C ASP A 175 -9.44 27.18 -34.56
N GLU A 176 -9.52 27.97 -33.47
CA GLU A 176 -9.51 29.44 -33.48
C GLU A 176 -8.17 30.01 -33.96
N TYR A 177 -7.03 29.43 -33.57
CA TYR A 177 -5.72 29.85 -34.07
C TYR A 177 -5.55 29.52 -35.56
N TYR A 178 -6.09 28.39 -36.01
CA TYR A 178 -6.18 28.04 -37.44
C TYR A 178 -7.12 28.99 -38.20
N THR A 179 -8.25 29.37 -37.59
CA THR A 179 -9.26 30.27 -38.16
C THR A 179 -8.81 31.75 -38.15
N MET A 180 -7.96 32.18 -37.22
CA MET A 180 -7.32 33.50 -37.22
C MET A 180 -6.27 33.67 -38.33
N ALA A 181 -5.66 32.57 -38.78
CA ALA A 181 -4.74 32.58 -39.93
C ALA A 181 -5.49 32.52 -41.28
N ALA A 182 -6.75 32.06 -41.31
CA ALA A 182 -7.53 31.84 -42.53
C ALA A 182 -7.86 33.09 -43.39
N PRO A 183 -8.13 34.30 -42.85
CA PRO A 183 -8.45 35.48 -43.66
C PRO A 183 -7.23 36.08 -44.36
N TYR A 184 -6.02 35.71 -43.95
CA TYR A 184 -4.77 36.06 -44.63
C TYR A 184 -4.41 35.05 -45.75
N LEU A 185 -5.26 34.04 -45.99
CA LEU A 185 -5.16 33.04 -47.05
C LEU A 185 -6.16 33.29 -48.21
N ALA A 186 -6.89 34.41 -48.19
CA ALA A 186 -7.76 34.84 -49.29
C ALA A 186 -7.19 36.11 -49.92
N SER A 187 -6.72 35.98 -51.17
CA SER A 187 -6.34 37.08 -52.04
C SER A 187 -7.60 37.68 -52.67
N ASP A 188 -7.81 38.99 -52.51
CA ASP A 188 -8.58 39.77 -53.48
C ASP A 188 -7.61 40.22 -54.58
N ASP A 189 -7.85 39.70 -55.78
CA ASP A 189 -7.19 40.11 -57.02
C ASP A 189 -7.86 41.38 -57.56
N GLU A 190 -7.08 42.38 -57.94
CA GLU A 190 -7.41 43.25 -59.07
C GLU A 190 -6.15 43.45 -59.93
N GLU A 191 -6.20 42.90 -61.14
CA GLU A 191 -5.29 43.18 -62.25
C GLU A 191 -5.61 44.56 -62.86
N GLU A 192 -4.60 45.39 -63.08
CA GLU A 192 -4.62 46.39 -64.14
C GLU A 192 -3.63 45.98 -65.24
N GLU A 193 -4.15 45.59 -66.40
CA GLU A 193 -3.39 45.46 -67.64
C GLU A 193 -3.08 46.86 -68.22
N GLU A 194 -1.80 47.22 -68.34
CA GLU A 194 -1.37 48.29 -69.24
C GLU A 194 -1.12 47.75 -70.66
N ILE A 195 -1.79 48.34 -71.64
CA ILE A 195 -1.61 48.09 -73.07
C ILE A 195 -0.33 48.80 -73.56
N VAL A 196 0.67 48.04 -74.01
CA VAL A 196 1.89 48.60 -74.63
C VAL A 196 1.75 48.70 -76.15
N ARG A 197 2.04 49.89 -76.70
CA ARG A 197 2.08 50.20 -78.14
C ARG A 197 3.44 49.79 -78.75
N HIS A 198 3.44 49.37 -80.01
CA HIS A 198 4.62 48.85 -80.72
C HIS A 198 5.85 49.79 -80.71
N GLU A 199 6.98 49.28 -80.22
CA GLU A 199 8.31 49.84 -80.48
C GLU A 199 9.07 49.05 -81.56
N GLY A 200 9.95 49.75 -82.28
CA GLY A 200 10.75 49.21 -83.37
C GLY A 200 11.69 48.08 -82.95
N ARG A 201 12.04 47.22 -83.91
CA ARG A 201 12.90 46.05 -83.70
C ARG A 201 14.37 46.37 -84.04
N TRP A 202 15.28 46.04 -83.12
CA TRP A 202 16.71 46.03 -83.39
C TRP A 202 17.06 44.81 -84.22
N VAL A 203 17.79 45.01 -85.32
CA VAL A 203 18.36 43.91 -86.13
C VAL A 203 19.83 43.78 -85.75
N THR A 204 20.20 42.62 -85.21
CA THR A 204 21.57 42.32 -84.81
C THR A 204 22.30 41.65 -85.98
N PHE A 205 23.48 42.17 -86.33
CA PHE A 205 24.34 41.56 -87.34
C PHE A 205 25.08 40.36 -86.75
N HIS A 206 25.41 39.39 -87.61
CA HIS A 206 26.11 38.17 -87.20
C HIS A 206 27.56 38.49 -86.81
N GLU A 207 27.91 38.34 -85.53
CA GLU A 207 29.29 38.42 -85.04
C GLU A 207 29.93 37.02 -85.09
N GLU A 208 31.11 36.88 -85.70
CA GLU A 208 31.83 35.59 -85.80
C GLU A 208 32.26 35.04 -84.42
N THR A 209 32.44 35.92 -83.44
CA THR A 209 32.72 35.57 -82.03
C THR A 209 31.89 36.47 -81.11
N PRO A 210 30.59 36.18 -80.95
CA PRO A 210 29.72 37.08 -80.21
C PRO A 210 30.16 37.13 -78.75
N GLN A 211 30.52 38.32 -78.28
CA GLN A 211 30.93 38.55 -76.89
C GLN A 211 29.70 38.85 -76.03
N VAL A 212 29.80 38.56 -74.73
CA VAL A 212 28.86 39.09 -73.75
C VAL A 212 28.91 40.62 -73.77
N LYS A 213 27.77 41.29 -73.64
CA LYS A 213 27.74 42.76 -73.61
C LYS A 213 28.43 43.28 -72.36
N MET A 214 28.34 42.54 -71.26
CA MET A 214 29.01 42.85 -70.01
C MET A 214 29.38 41.57 -69.25
N TRP A 215 30.60 41.53 -68.71
CA TRP A 215 31.00 40.50 -67.76
C TRP A 215 31.92 41.04 -66.68
N VAL A 216 31.37 41.19 -65.49
CA VAL A 216 32.13 41.54 -64.28
C VAL A 216 32.52 40.25 -63.58
N LYS A 217 33.79 39.86 -63.74
CA LYS A 217 34.33 38.59 -63.19
C LYS A 217 34.32 38.54 -61.67
N LYS A 218 34.54 39.68 -61.02
CA LYS A 218 34.57 39.80 -59.56
C LYS A 218 34.17 41.21 -59.14
N SER A 219 33.26 41.31 -58.18
CA SER A 219 32.94 42.53 -57.45
C SER A 219 33.15 42.27 -55.96
N GLU A 220 33.81 43.20 -55.28
CA GLU A 220 33.98 43.17 -53.83
C GLU A 220 33.24 44.36 -53.23
N ILE A 221 32.45 44.11 -52.20
CA ILE A 221 31.73 45.13 -51.44
C ILE A 221 32.16 45.03 -49.98
N SER A 222 32.40 46.18 -49.34
CA SER A 222 32.68 46.23 -47.91
C SER A 222 32.28 47.59 -47.35
N GLY A 223 31.91 47.60 -46.07
CA GLY A 223 31.53 48.83 -45.38
C GLY A 223 31.15 48.60 -43.94
N ALA A 224 30.95 49.72 -43.24
CA ALA A 224 30.41 49.73 -41.89
C ALA A 224 29.36 50.82 -41.77
N TRP A 225 28.26 50.51 -41.08
CA TRP A 225 27.22 51.46 -40.73
C TRP A 225 26.86 51.31 -39.25
N GLY A 226 27.19 52.32 -38.44
CA GLY A 226 27.04 52.22 -36.99
C GLY A 226 27.89 51.09 -36.41
N ALA A 227 27.25 50.18 -35.66
CA ALA A 227 27.89 48.99 -35.08
C ALA A 227 27.92 47.77 -36.03
N GLN A 228 27.45 47.94 -37.28
CA GLN A 228 27.35 46.87 -38.26
C GLN A 228 28.50 46.94 -39.26
N SER A 229 29.20 45.83 -39.44
CA SER A 229 30.17 45.65 -40.52
C SER A 229 29.65 44.63 -41.52
N PHE A 230 29.90 44.85 -42.82
CA PHE A 230 29.56 43.91 -43.88
C PHE A 230 30.68 43.79 -44.90
N SER A 231 30.77 42.62 -45.52
CA SER A 231 31.66 42.36 -46.65
C SER A 231 30.99 41.36 -47.59
N GLY A 232 31.34 41.40 -48.87
CA GLY A 232 30.80 40.46 -49.82
C GLY A 232 31.62 40.38 -51.10
N VAL A 233 31.49 39.24 -51.75
CA VAL A 233 32.09 38.97 -53.05
C VAL A 233 31.02 38.45 -53.98
N ILE A 234 30.96 39.00 -55.19
CA ILE A 234 30.08 38.55 -56.27
C ILE A 234 30.98 38.14 -57.45
N HIS A 235 30.70 36.99 -58.05
CA HIS A 235 31.41 36.47 -59.20
C HIS A 235 30.50 36.36 -60.42
N ASP A 236 31.09 36.64 -61.59
CA ASP A 236 30.50 36.35 -62.89
C ASP A 236 29.12 37.01 -63.12
N ILE A 237 29.00 38.31 -62.83
CA ILE A 237 27.83 39.12 -63.22
C ILE A 237 27.89 39.32 -64.75
N THR A 238 26.88 38.84 -65.47
CA THR A 238 26.81 38.92 -66.93
C THR A 238 25.38 38.97 -67.44
N ASP A 239 25.19 39.45 -68.66
CA ASP A 239 23.92 39.38 -69.39
C ASP A 239 23.65 38.02 -70.07
N ASP A 240 24.67 37.15 -70.19
CA ASP A 240 24.53 35.83 -70.85
C ASP A 240 25.42 34.75 -70.19
N GLN A 241 24.88 34.10 -69.14
CA GLN A 241 25.57 33.04 -68.39
C GLN A 241 25.90 31.80 -69.24
N LYS A 242 25.06 31.47 -70.22
CA LYS A 242 25.26 30.31 -71.11
C LYS A 242 26.55 30.46 -71.92
N ARG A 243 26.80 31.67 -72.40
CA ARG A 243 27.99 32.00 -73.20
C ARG A 243 29.29 31.92 -72.40
N ILE A 244 29.28 32.35 -71.14
CA ILE A 244 30.48 32.23 -70.27
C ILE A 244 30.57 30.86 -69.57
N ASN A 245 29.52 30.04 -69.66
CA ASN A 245 29.37 28.75 -69.01
C ASN A 245 29.65 28.78 -67.49
N LYS A 246 29.27 29.88 -66.82
CA LYS A 246 29.38 30.05 -65.38
C LYS A 246 28.12 30.69 -64.81
N PRO A 247 27.63 30.26 -63.63
CA PRO A 247 26.56 30.95 -62.93
C PRO A 247 27.10 32.20 -62.23
N THR A 248 26.22 33.15 -61.92
CA THR A 248 26.55 34.25 -61.02
C THR A 248 26.47 33.76 -59.58
N THR A 249 27.51 33.95 -58.78
CA THR A 249 27.50 33.57 -57.35
C THR A 249 27.80 34.77 -56.47
N PHE A 250 27.25 34.78 -55.26
CA PHE A 250 27.59 35.79 -54.26
C PHE A 250 27.72 35.18 -52.87
N ALA A 251 28.58 35.79 -52.06
CA ALA A 251 28.73 35.50 -50.64
C ALA A 251 28.83 36.82 -49.89
N ILE A 252 27.84 37.11 -49.05
CA ILE A 252 27.74 38.33 -48.25
C ILE A 252 27.78 37.93 -46.78
N LYS A 253 28.59 38.64 -45.99
CA LYS A 253 28.75 38.43 -44.55
C LYS A 253 28.50 39.73 -43.83
N SER A 254 27.84 39.65 -42.68
CA SER A 254 27.62 40.81 -41.81
C SER A 254 27.77 40.41 -40.34
N HIS A 255 28.23 41.34 -39.51
CA HIS A 255 28.40 41.13 -38.08
C HIS A 255 28.08 42.39 -37.28
N THR A 256 27.27 42.23 -36.24
CA THR A 256 26.97 43.22 -35.21
C THR A 256 26.90 42.53 -33.83
N PRO A 257 27.03 43.25 -32.71
CA PRO A 257 26.79 42.67 -31.38
C PRO A 257 25.38 42.06 -31.19
N ALA A 258 24.36 42.67 -31.80
CA ALA A 258 22.96 42.23 -31.71
C ALA A 258 22.59 41.10 -32.70
N VAL A 259 23.33 40.97 -33.80
CA VAL A 259 23.16 39.95 -34.83
C VAL A 259 24.55 39.49 -35.26
N GLN A 260 24.98 38.39 -34.68
CA GLN A 260 26.32 37.87 -34.82
C GLN A 260 26.37 36.90 -35.99
N GLY A 261 27.30 37.13 -36.92
CA GLY A 261 27.67 36.18 -37.97
C GLY A 261 26.52 35.86 -38.92
N VAL A 262 26.09 36.85 -39.70
CA VAL A 262 25.17 36.66 -40.83
C VAL A 262 25.98 36.20 -42.04
N GLU A 263 25.48 35.18 -42.73
CA GLU A 263 26.02 34.70 -44.00
C GLU A 263 24.88 34.52 -45.00
N PHE A 264 24.98 35.19 -46.14
CA PHE A 264 24.05 35.08 -47.25
C PHE A 264 24.80 34.65 -48.51
N LEU A 265 24.56 33.42 -48.94
CA LEU A 265 25.16 32.83 -50.13
C LEU A 265 24.09 32.69 -51.20
N GLY A 266 24.46 32.91 -52.46
CA GLY A 266 23.55 32.73 -53.58
C GLY A 266 24.25 32.23 -54.83
N THR A 267 23.53 31.44 -55.60
CA THR A 267 23.89 31.00 -56.95
C THR A 267 22.68 31.24 -57.86
N LEU A 268 22.88 32.03 -58.90
CA LEU A 268 21.88 32.23 -59.96
C LEU A 268 22.26 31.33 -61.13
N GLU A 269 21.56 30.21 -61.33
CA GLU A 269 21.87 29.20 -62.35
C GLU A 269 20.90 29.30 -63.53
N HIS A 270 21.26 30.14 -64.50
CA HIS A 270 20.44 30.41 -65.69
C HIS A 270 21.05 29.76 -66.94
N ARG A 271 22.06 28.89 -66.79
CA ARG A 271 22.66 28.17 -67.94
C ARG A 271 21.74 27.07 -68.48
N THR A 272 20.92 26.49 -67.62
CA THR A 272 19.96 25.42 -67.96
C THR A 272 18.52 25.93 -67.99
N ARG A 273 17.62 25.14 -68.58
CA ARG A 273 16.18 25.27 -68.36
C ARG A 273 15.64 23.98 -67.75
N PRO A 274 14.86 24.04 -66.66
CA PRO A 274 14.47 25.26 -65.95
C PRO A 274 15.69 25.96 -65.29
N SER A 275 15.60 27.28 -65.08
CA SER A 275 16.61 28.01 -64.30
C SER A 275 16.45 27.67 -62.82
N MET A 276 17.53 27.67 -62.05
CA MET A 276 17.50 27.23 -60.65
C MET A 276 18.33 28.13 -59.75
N ASP A 277 17.69 29.07 -59.10
CA ASP A 277 18.36 29.98 -58.18
C ASP A 277 18.35 29.39 -56.78
N SER A 278 19.50 29.35 -56.12
CA SER A 278 19.64 28.79 -54.78
C SER A 278 20.27 29.80 -53.84
N PHE A 279 19.72 29.91 -52.63
CA PHE A 279 20.21 30.81 -51.60
C PHE A 279 20.35 30.08 -50.27
N VAL A 280 21.33 30.50 -49.48
CA VAL A 280 21.53 30.06 -48.10
C VAL A 280 21.62 31.30 -47.23
N PHE A 281 20.80 31.35 -46.17
CA PHE A 281 20.85 32.43 -45.20
C PHE A 281 21.01 31.86 -43.80
N ASN A 282 22.13 32.19 -43.16
CA ASN A 282 22.50 31.72 -41.84
C ASN A 282 22.76 32.90 -40.90
N VAL A 283 22.37 32.76 -39.64
CA VAL A 283 22.71 33.68 -38.55
C VAL A 283 23.26 32.86 -37.40
N HIS A 284 24.50 33.17 -36.99
CA HIS A 284 25.18 32.42 -35.94
C HIS A 284 24.54 32.62 -34.56
N ALA A 285 24.21 33.85 -34.19
CA ALA A 285 23.52 34.15 -32.94
C ALA A 285 22.83 35.51 -32.94
N ILE A 286 21.61 35.54 -32.40
CA ILE A 286 20.89 36.74 -31.99
C ILE A 286 20.65 36.58 -30.48
N PRO A 287 21.47 37.19 -29.61
CA PRO A 287 21.31 37.06 -28.17
C PRO A 287 20.12 37.86 -27.65
N GLU A 288 19.66 37.52 -26.44
CA GLU A 288 18.63 38.26 -25.69
C GLU A 288 17.27 38.39 -26.42
N ILE A 289 16.94 37.43 -27.28
CA ILE A 289 15.63 37.43 -27.93
C ILE A 289 14.55 36.91 -26.98
N THR A 290 13.41 37.58 -26.96
CA THR A 290 12.22 37.11 -26.25
C THR A 290 11.26 36.44 -27.23
N LEU A 291 10.69 35.32 -26.84
CA LEU A 291 9.52 34.73 -27.50
C LEU A 291 8.35 34.75 -26.53
N ASP A 292 7.21 35.31 -26.95
CA ASP A 292 5.99 35.35 -26.16
C ASP A 292 4.87 34.65 -26.95
N LEU A 293 4.53 33.44 -26.53
CA LEU A 293 3.42 32.65 -27.05
C LEU A 293 2.31 32.61 -25.99
N ALA A 294 1.07 32.37 -26.43
CA ALA A 294 -0.10 32.41 -25.58
C ALA A 294 0.01 31.58 -24.28
N LEU A 295 0.66 30.41 -24.31
CA LEU A 295 0.82 29.53 -23.15
C LEU A 295 2.26 29.51 -22.59
N VAL A 296 3.22 30.06 -23.33
CA VAL A 296 4.66 29.90 -23.08
C VAL A 296 5.41 31.16 -23.37
N LYS A 297 6.26 31.58 -22.44
CA LYS A 297 7.30 32.55 -22.68
C LYS A 297 8.66 31.90 -22.72
N ALA A 298 9.51 32.39 -23.60
CA ALA A 298 10.94 32.33 -23.48
C ALA A 298 11.44 33.77 -23.23
N PRO A 299 11.60 34.19 -21.98
CA PRO A 299 11.91 35.59 -21.64
C PRO A 299 13.31 36.01 -22.13
N THR A 300 14.22 35.06 -22.32
CA THR A 300 15.54 35.29 -22.91
C THR A 300 15.98 34.03 -23.63
N SER A 301 16.61 34.19 -24.79
CA SER A 301 17.13 33.10 -25.62
C SER A 301 18.21 33.63 -26.56
N THR A 302 19.03 32.71 -27.06
CA THR A 302 19.93 32.96 -28.20
C THR A 302 19.34 32.29 -29.43
N LEU A 303 18.93 33.05 -30.44
CA LEU A 303 18.38 32.51 -31.69
C LEU A 303 19.47 32.27 -32.72
N ARG A 304 19.48 31.08 -33.33
CA ARG A 304 20.27 30.74 -34.51
C ARG A 304 19.36 30.43 -35.68
N ILE A 305 19.74 30.89 -36.87
CA ILE A 305 18.95 30.70 -38.08
C ILE A 305 19.81 29.94 -39.09
N ALA A 306 19.26 28.88 -39.66
CA ALA A 306 19.84 28.19 -40.80
C ALA A 306 18.77 28.00 -41.86
N SER A 307 19.02 28.44 -43.10
CA SER A 307 18.01 28.34 -44.14
C SER A 307 18.58 28.06 -45.53
N THR A 308 17.72 27.45 -46.35
CA THR A 308 17.97 27.16 -47.76
C THR A 308 16.74 27.58 -48.56
N ILE A 309 16.94 28.24 -49.69
CA ILE A 309 15.88 28.70 -50.58
C ILE A 309 16.25 28.24 -51.99
N ALA A 310 15.30 27.64 -52.70
CA ALA A 310 15.41 27.29 -54.10
C ALA A 310 14.25 27.94 -54.87
N ILE A 311 14.56 28.54 -56.02
CA ILE A 311 13.60 29.14 -56.93
C ILE A 311 13.82 28.51 -58.31
N VAL A 312 12.78 27.87 -58.84
CA VAL A 312 12.81 27.24 -60.17
C VAL A 312 12.02 28.11 -61.16
N ASP A 313 12.66 28.42 -62.30
CA ASP A 313 12.11 29.28 -63.36
C ASP A 313 11.60 30.65 -62.89
N GLY A 314 12.18 31.18 -61.80
CA GLY A 314 11.75 32.45 -61.21
C GLY A 314 10.31 32.44 -60.67
N GLN A 315 9.73 31.24 -60.48
CA GLN A 315 8.33 31.09 -60.08
C GLN A 315 8.17 30.15 -58.89
N ALA A 316 8.60 28.89 -59.02
CA ALA A 316 8.37 27.87 -58.00
C ALA A 316 9.37 28.00 -56.84
N LEU A 317 8.85 28.11 -55.62
CA LEU A 317 9.61 28.30 -54.38
C LEU A 317 9.67 26.97 -53.60
N ASP A 318 10.85 26.62 -53.11
CA ASP A 318 11.05 25.66 -52.01
C ASP A 318 12.06 26.28 -51.04
N ALA A 319 11.57 26.72 -49.88
CA ALA A 319 12.40 27.29 -48.83
C ALA A 319 12.20 26.53 -47.53
N LYS A 320 13.30 26.37 -46.79
CA LYS A 320 13.35 25.75 -45.47
C LYS A 320 14.20 26.60 -44.56
N ALA A 321 13.72 26.87 -43.36
CA ALA A 321 14.46 27.57 -42.33
C ALA A 321 14.28 26.84 -41.00
N GLN A 322 15.37 26.64 -40.27
CA GLN A 322 15.36 26.20 -38.89
C GLN A 322 15.74 27.36 -38.00
N LEU A 323 14.85 27.67 -37.04
CA LEU A 323 15.04 28.63 -35.98
C LEU A 323 15.34 27.85 -34.71
N LEU A 324 16.60 27.84 -34.27
CA LEU A 324 17.01 27.22 -33.02
C LEU A 324 17.07 28.27 -31.92
N TYR A 325 16.19 28.15 -30.94
CA TYR A 325 16.27 28.90 -29.69
C TYR A 325 17.12 28.08 -28.72
N ASP A 326 18.29 28.61 -28.37
CA ASP A 326 19.23 28.01 -27.43
C ASP A 326 19.36 28.88 -26.18
N GLU A 327 19.98 28.35 -25.12
CA GLU A 327 20.17 29.04 -23.83
C GLU A 327 18.85 29.61 -23.26
N THR A 328 17.75 28.92 -23.53
CA THR A 328 16.41 29.39 -23.17
C THR A 328 15.92 28.80 -21.85
N THR A 329 14.93 29.44 -21.27
CA THR A 329 14.11 28.88 -20.20
C THR A 329 12.65 29.10 -20.56
N LEU A 330 11.86 28.02 -20.60
CA LEU A 330 10.44 28.12 -20.89
C LEU A 330 9.67 28.40 -19.59
N THR A 331 8.77 29.37 -19.63
CA THR A 331 7.85 29.70 -18.55
C THR A 331 6.41 29.59 -19.02
N LEU A 332 5.61 28.82 -18.29
CA LEU A 332 4.18 28.66 -18.47
C LEU A 332 3.46 29.96 -18.09
N GLN A 333 2.44 30.33 -18.86
CA GLN A 333 1.59 31.49 -18.59
C GLN A 333 0.11 31.06 -18.64
N GLY A 334 -0.75 31.77 -17.91
CA GLY A 334 -2.21 31.56 -17.98
C GLY A 334 -2.73 30.26 -17.35
N LEU A 335 -1.89 29.53 -16.59
CA LEU A 335 -2.25 28.31 -15.87
C LEU A 335 -1.80 28.42 -14.42
N GLU A 336 -2.67 28.01 -13.50
CA GLU A 336 -2.43 28.06 -12.05
C GLU A 336 -2.67 26.69 -11.39
N GLY A 337 -2.21 26.55 -10.15
CA GLY A 337 -2.38 25.35 -9.33
C GLY A 337 -1.27 24.32 -9.51
N ARG A 338 -1.43 23.19 -8.80
CA ARG A 338 -0.37 22.16 -8.66
C ARG A 338 0.10 21.57 -9.99
N PHE A 339 -0.83 21.36 -10.92
CA PHE A 339 -0.49 20.86 -12.25
C PHE A 339 0.37 21.88 -13.02
N ALA A 340 0.04 23.17 -12.94
CA ALA A 340 0.80 24.24 -13.57
C ALA A 340 2.21 24.35 -12.97
N GLU A 341 2.35 24.23 -11.65
CA GLU A 341 3.65 24.20 -10.96
C GLU A 341 4.53 23.02 -11.42
N ALA A 342 3.92 21.83 -11.52
CA ALA A 342 4.62 20.63 -11.99
C ALA A 342 5.03 20.76 -13.47
N MET A 343 4.12 21.25 -14.32
CA MET A 343 4.41 21.54 -15.73
C MET A 343 5.52 22.58 -15.87
N GLN A 344 5.49 23.65 -15.08
CA GLN A 344 6.55 24.64 -15.03
C GLN A 344 7.89 24.01 -14.65
N GLY A 345 7.90 23.10 -13.66
CA GLY A 345 9.09 22.36 -13.26
C GLY A 345 9.68 21.49 -14.37
N GLU A 346 8.86 20.89 -15.21
CA GLU A 346 9.32 20.11 -16.37
C GLU A 346 9.78 21.00 -17.53
N LEU A 347 9.02 22.04 -17.87
CA LEU A 347 9.37 22.98 -18.94
C LEU A 347 10.65 23.76 -18.63
N ALA A 348 10.88 24.10 -17.36
CA ALA A 348 12.09 24.76 -16.89
C ALA A 348 13.36 23.91 -17.03
N LYS A 349 13.28 22.62 -17.40
CA LYS A 349 14.44 21.78 -17.75
C LYS A 349 14.85 21.92 -19.21
N THR A 350 13.99 22.46 -20.06
CA THR A 350 14.26 22.67 -21.48
C THR A 350 15.21 23.84 -21.63
N ARG A 351 16.30 23.64 -22.36
CA ARG A 351 17.32 24.66 -22.66
C ARG A 351 17.34 25.09 -24.11
N SER A 352 16.71 24.31 -24.98
CA SER A 352 16.59 24.64 -26.40
C SER A 352 15.32 24.07 -27.00
N PHE A 353 14.81 24.73 -28.04
CA PHE A 353 13.75 24.23 -28.91
C PHE A 353 13.95 24.76 -30.32
N THR A 354 13.25 24.15 -31.28
CA THR A 354 13.33 24.50 -32.69
C THR A 354 11.95 24.87 -33.23
N ILE A 355 11.96 25.79 -34.18
CA ILE A 355 10.83 26.05 -35.07
C ILE A 355 11.37 25.85 -36.49
N ASP A 356 10.85 24.84 -37.17
CA ASP A 356 11.14 24.55 -38.56
C ASP A 356 10.03 25.19 -39.41
N VAL A 357 10.43 26.08 -40.31
CA VAL A 357 9.55 26.78 -41.24
C VAL A 357 9.84 26.26 -42.63
N SER A 358 8.82 25.91 -43.41
CA SER A 358 8.99 25.69 -44.84
C SER A 358 7.97 26.47 -45.65
N ALA A 359 8.42 26.98 -46.80
CA ALA A 359 7.61 27.69 -47.76
C ALA A 359 7.70 26.98 -49.11
N THR A 360 6.57 26.56 -49.65
CA THR A 360 6.48 25.93 -50.97
C THR A 360 5.51 26.71 -51.86
N GLY A 361 5.39 26.39 -53.15
CA GLY A 361 4.42 27.06 -54.03
C GLY A 361 5.08 28.04 -54.96
N THR A 362 4.54 29.26 -55.09
CA THR A 362 5.12 30.31 -55.94
C THR A 362 5.68 31.45 -55.12
N LEU A 363 6.60 32.24 -55.69
CA LEU A 363 7.15 33.43 -55.01
C LEU A 363 6.08 34.43 -54.57
N ASN A 364 5.00 34.58 -55.35
CA ASN A 364 3.93 35.53 -55.08
C ASN A 364 2.81 34.93 -54.19
N ALA A 365 2.74 33.60 -54.10
CA ALA A 365 1.78 32.89 -53.28
C ALA A 365 2.45 31.66 -52.62
N PRO A 366 3.29 31.87 -51.59
CA PRO A 366 3.94 30.78 -50.88
C PRO A 366 2.98 30.12 -49.87
N GLN A 367 2.95 28.79 -49.86
CA GLN A 367 2.32 27.99 -48.82
C GLN A 367 3.32 27.76 -47.69
N LEU A 368 3.04 28.33 -46.52
CA LEU A 368 3.86 28.21 -45.32
C LEU A 368 3.40 27.03 -44.46
N THR A 369 4.37 26.28 -43.95
CA THR A 369 4.15 25.29 -42.89
C THR A 369 5.15 25.52 -41.76
N LEU A 370 4.68 25.33 -40.54
CA LEU A 370 5.46 25.48 -39.32
C LEU A 370 5.39 24.19 -38.51
N ALA A 371 6.54 23.71 -38.06
CA ALA A 371 6.66 22.60 -37.12
C ALA A 371 7.53 23.05 -35.94
N THR A 372 7.20 22.61 -34.73
CA THR A 372 7.97 22.99 -33.54
C THR A 372 8.25 21.79 -32.65
N SER A 373 9.46 21.73 -32.10
CA SER A 373 9.79 20.74 -31.08
C SER A 373 9.12 21.02 -29.73
N LEU A 374 8.51 22.20 -29.55
CA LEU A 374 7.70 22.53 -28.39
C LEU A 374 6.56 21.52 -28.20
N GLU A 375 5.92 21.03 -29.26
CA GLU A 375 4.87 20.00 -29.15
C GLU A 375 5.37 18.75 -28.43
N THR A 376 6.54 18.26 -28.83
CA THR A 376 7.16 17.08 -28.21
C THR A 376 7.62 17.36 -26.78
N ILE A 377 8.15 18.56 -26.52
CA ILE A 377 8.54 19.00 -25.18
C ILE A 377 7.32 19.03 -24.25
N PHE A 378 6.22 19.62 -24.71
CA PHE A 378 4.96 19.71 -23.99
C PHE A 378 4.38 18.33 -23.70
N LYS A 379 4.35 17.45 -24.70
CA LYS A 379 3.87 16.08 -24.54
C LYS A 379 4.68 15.33 -23.47
N LYS A 380 6.02 15.40 -23.53
CA LYS A 380 6.89 14.76 -22.54
C LYS A 380 6.74 15.35 -21.14
N ALA A 381 6.61 16.68 -21.04
CA ALA A 381 6.35 17.36 -19.78
C ALA A 381 5.01 16.90 -19.18
N PHE A 382 3.96 16.86 -19.99
CA PHE A 382 2.65 16.36 -19.59
C PHE A 382 2.71 14.90 -19.11
N GLU A 383 3.30 14.00 -19.90
CA GLU A 383 3.48 12.59 -19.53
C GLU A 383 4.26 12.44 -18.21
N SER A 384 5.30 13.26 -18.00
CA SER A 384 6.09 13.28 -16.76
C SER A 384 5.25 13.75 -15.56
N VAL A 385 4.51 14.86 -15.69
CA VAL A 385 3.65 15.39 -14.64
C VAL A 385 2.55 14.39 -14.29
N MET A 386 1.89 13.79 -15.28
CA MET A 386 0.86 12.77 -15.03
C MET A 386 1.45 11.56 -14.30
N ALA A 387 2.62 11.07 -14.71
CA ALA A 387 3.28 9.96 -14.03
C ALA A 387 3.63 10.28 -12.56
N GLN A 388 3.99 11.53 -12.25
CA GLN A 388 4.25 11.99 -10.89
C GLN A 388 2.96 12.08 -10.07
N GLU A 389 1.89 12.65 -10.62
CA GLU A 389 0.58 12.76 -9.95
C GLU A 389 -0.04 11.38 -9.66
N ILE A 390 0.08 10.40 -10.57
CA ILE A 390 -0.35 9.02 -10.31
C ILE A 390 0.42 8.41 -9.14
N LYS A 391 1.75 8.52 -9.13
CA LYS A 391 2.58 7.97 -8.04
C LYS A 391 2.22 8.59 -6.71
N ARG A 392 1.96 9.89 -6.71
CA ARG A 392 1.52 10.61 -5.51
C ARG A 392 0.15 10.12 -5.05
N PHE A 393 -0.82 10.03 -5.96
CA PHE A 393 -2.15 9.50 -5.68
C PHE A 393 -2.08 8.08 -5.10
N GLU A 394 -1.27 7.19 -5.69
CA GLU A 394 -1.05 5.83 -5.18
C GLU A 394 -0.46 5.85 -3.76
N ALA A 395 0.51 6.72 -3.48
CA ALA A 395 1.11 6.84 -2.15
C ALA A 395 0.10 7.35 -1.10
N GLU A 396 -0.68 8.38 -1.44
CA GLU A 396 -1.72 8.94 -0.58
C GLU A 396 -2.86 7.94 -0.36
N LEU A 397 -3.29 7.23 -1.41
CA LEU A 397 -4.29 6.16 -1.34
C LEU A 397 -3.86 5.03 -0.40
N ASN A 398 -2.63 4.52 -0.56
CA ASN A 398 -2.11 3.47 0.31
C ASN A 398 -2.01 3.93 1.77
N LYS A 399 -1.65 5.20 2.00
CA LYS A 399 -1.58 5.79 3.35
C LYS A 399 -2.96 5.85 4.00
N GLU A 400 -3.98 6.33 3.30
CA GLU A 400 -5.34 6.42 3.84
C GLU A 400 -5.98 5.04 4.06
N LEU A 401 -5.82 4.10 3.11
CA LEU A 401 -6.26 2.71 3.32
C LEU A 401 -5.58 2.06 4.53
N THR A 402 -4.28 2.31 4.73
CA THR A 402 -3.56 1.81 5.91
C THR A 402 -4.14 2.36 7.21
N LYS A 403 -4.56 3.64 7.26
CA LYS A 403 -5.22 4.21 8.44
C LYS A 403 -6.57 3.53 8.71
N ILE A 404 -7.36 3.28 7.68
CA ILE A 404 -8.66 2.60 7.80
C ILE A 404 -8.46 1.20 8.40
N VAL A 405 -7.52 0.42 7.87
CA VAL A 405 -7.19 -0.92 8.38
C VAL A 405 -6.69 -0.85 9.82
N THR A 406 -5.79 0.09 10.13
CA THR A 406 -5.25 0.24 11.49
C THR A 406 -6.35 0.53 12.51
N ASN A 407 -7.28 1.43 12.17
CA ASN A 407 -8.42 1.74 13.01
C ASN A 407 -9.36 0.54 13.17
N ALA A 408 -9.64 -0.18 12.08
CA ALA A 408 -10.46 -1.39 12.08
C ALA A 408 -9.85 -2.49 12.98
N LEU A 409 -8.55 -2.76 12.83
CA LEU A 409 -7.83 -3.74 13.65
C LEU A 409 -7.79 -3.34 15.13
N GLY A 410 -7.60 -2.05 15.44
CA GLY A 410 -7.68 -1.54 16.82
C GLY A 410 -9.04 -1.79 17.48
N GLY A 411 -10.12 -1.61 16.72
CA GLY A 411 -11.48 -1.95 17.16
C GLY A 411 -11.65 -3.45 17.42
N LEU A 412 -11.20 -4.31 16.50
CA LEU A 412 -11.31 -5.77 16.64
C LEU A 412 -10.45 -6.32 17.79
N GLY A 413 -9.28 -5.73 18.04
CA GLY A 413 -8.41 -6.13 19.15
C GLY A 413 -9.08 -5.97 20.52
N SER A 414 -9.86 -4.91 20.69
CA SER A 414 -10.62 -4.65 21.93
C SER A 414 -11.74 -5.67 22.16
N GLU A 415 -12.43 -6.07 21.10
CA GLU A 415 -13.49 -7.10 21.17
C GLU A 415 -12.91 -8.51 21.37
N ASN A 416 -11.83 -8.84 20.66
CA ASN A 416 -11.15 -10.14 20.79
C ASN A 416 -10.53 -10.34 22.19
N ALA A 417 -10.11 -9.26 22.86
CA ALA A 417 -9.59 -9.33 24.22
C ALA A 417 -10.63 -9.89 25.22
N LYS A 418 -11.92 -9.67 25.00
CA LYS A 418 -13.00 -10.21 25.84
C LYS A 418 -13.10 -11.74 25.78
N LEU A 419 -12.56 -12.37 24.72
CA LEU A 419 -12.54 -13.83 24.57
C LEU A 419 -11.38 -14.49 25.33
N ILE A 420 -10.34 -13.74 25.69
CA ILE A 420 -9.16 -14.26 26.43
C ILE A 420 -9.58 -14.86 27.78
N ASP A 421 -10.65 -14.35 28.37
CA ASP A 421 -11.15 -14.81 29.67
C ASP A 421 -11.77 -16.21 29.61
N VAL A 422 -12.33 -16.63 28.47
CA VAL A 422 -12.93 -17.97 28.31
C VAL A 422 -11.87 -19.07 28.45
N ASN A 423 -10.72 -18.93 27.80
CA ASN A 423 -9.64 -19.91 27.90
C ASN A 423 -9.06 -19.99 29.32
N LYS A 424 -8.95 -18.85 30.01
CA LYS A 424 -8.51 -18.81 31.41
C LYS A 424 -9.52 -19.53 32.31
N LEU A 425 -10.82 -19.32 32.11
CA LEU A 425 -11.88 -19.98 32.86
C LEU A 425 -11.84 -21.50 32.66
N LEU A 426 -11.81 -21.99 31.42
CA LEU A 426 -11.75 -23.44 31.13
C LEU A 426 -10.53 -24.11 31.77
N LYS A 427 -9.36 -23.48 31.72
CA LYS A 427 -8.15 -23.99 32.40
C LYS A 427 -8.26 -23.92 33.92
N GLY A 428 -8.87 -22.87 34.44
CA GLY A 428 -9.14 -22.71 35.87
C GLY A 428 -10.05 -23.80 36.42
N GLU A 429 -11.12 -24.14 35.70
CA GLU A 429 -12.04 -25.21 36.09
C GLU A 429 -11.36 -26.59 36.05
N ALA A 430 -10.54 -26.88 35.05
CA ALA A 430 -9.74 -28.12 35.04
C ALA A 430 -8.82 -28.24 36.26
N GLY A 431 -8.14 -27.14 36.63
CA GLY A 431 -7.29 -27.08 37.81
C GLY A 431 -8.07 -27.20 39.13
N ALA A 432 -9.29 -26.66 39.19
CA ALA A 432 -10.16 -26.80 40.35
C ALA A 432 -10.58 -28.26 40.56
N LEU A 433 -10.93 -28.98 39.49
CA LEU A 433 -11.24 -30.41 39.53
C LEU A 433 -10.06 -31.26 40.03
N ASP A 434 -8.83 -30.93 39.62
CA ASP A 434 -7.61 -31.57 40.16
C ASP A 434 -7.46 -31.36 41.68
N GLY A 435 -7.80 -30.16 42.17
CA GLY A 435 -7.81 -29.84 43.59
C GLY A 435 -8.83 -30.67 44.37
N ILE A 436 -10.06 -30.73 43.89
CA ILE A 436 -11.17 -31.48 44.50
C ILE A 436 -10.85 -32.97 44.54
N GLN A 437 -10.31 -33.53 43.45
CA GLN A 437 -9.89 -34.93 43.40
C GLN A 437 -8.83 -35.24 44.45
N LYS A 438 -7.79 -34.40 44.56
CA LYS A 438 -6.72 -34.57 45.55
C LYS A 438 -7.25 -34.52 46.98
N GLU A 439 -8.19 -33.63 47.26
CA GLU A 439 -8.79 -33.50 48.58
C GLU A 439 -9.63 -34.73 48.96
N ALA A 440 -10.44 -35.25 48.03
CA ALA A 440 -11.21 -36.47 48.23
C ALA A 440 -10.31 -37.70 48.45
N ASP A 441 -9.26 -37.86 47.62
CA ASP A 441 -8.27 -38.94 47.75
C ASP A 441 -7.52 -38.86 49.09
N ALA A 442 -7.17 -37.65 49.53
CA ALA A 442 -6.51 -37.43 50.81
C ALA A 442 -7.41 -37.84 51.98
N LYS A 443 -8.70 -37.48 51.93
CA LYS A 443 -9.69 -37.88 52.96
C LYS A 443 -9.88 -39.39 53.04
N LEU A 444 -9.98 -40.07 51.89
CA LEU A 444 -10.07 -41.54 51.87
C LEU A 444 -8.84 -42.21 52.51
N LYS A 445 -7.64 -41.76 52.16
CA LYS A 445 -6.38 -42.29 52.72
C LYS A 445 -6.25 -42.00 54.22
N GLU A 446 -6.65 -40.82 54.66
CA GLU A 446 -6.65 -40.41 56.07
C GLU A 446 -7.58 -41.31 56.89
N THR A 447 -8.82 -41.54 56.42
CA THR A 447 -9.78 -42.44 57.09
C THR A 447 -9.31 -43.89 57.10
N GLN A 448 -8.76 -44.39 55.99
CA GLN A 448 -8.18 -45.74 55.92
C GLN A 448 -7.11 -45.93 57.00
N LYS A 449 -6.17 -44.98 57.09
CA LYS A 449 -5.10 -45.01 58.08
C LYS A 449 -5.65 -44.96 59.51
N HIS A 450 -6.63 -44.11 59.79
CA HIS A 450 -7.27 -44.03 61.10
C HIS A 450 -7.95 -45.33 61.52
N ILE A 451 -8.61 -46.02 60.58
CA ILE A 451 -9.25 -47.31 60.82
C ILE A 451 -8.20 -48.40 61.04
N ASP A 452 -7.14 -48.46 60.23
CA ASP A 452 -6.03 -49.40 60.41
C ASP A 452 -5.35 -49.21 61.77
N ASP A 453 -5.11 -47.97 62.18
CA ASP A 453 -4.56 -47.62 63.49
C ASP A 453 -5.52 -48.05 64.62
N ALA A 454 -6.83 -47.86 64.47
CA ALA A 454 -7.84 -48.28 65.44
C ALA A 454 -7.94 -49.81 65.57
N ILE A 455 -7.91 -50.54 64.45
CA ILE A 455 -7.88 -52.01 64.42
C ILE A 455 -6.62 -52.52 65.12
N ASN A 456 -5.46 -51.94 64.81
CA ASN A 456 -4.20 -52.32 65.44
C ASN A 456 -4.20 -52.04 66.96
N ALA A 457 -4.77 -50.91 67.39
CA ALA A 457 -4.93 -50.58 68.80
C ALA A 457 -5.88 -51.55 69.53
N GLU A 458 -7.01 -51.90 68.92
CA GLU A 458 -7.98 -52.82 69.51
C GLU A 458 -7.46 -54.26 69.54
N LYS A 459 -6.76 -54.70 68.48
CA LYS A 459 -6.04 -55.98 68.44
C LYS A 459 -5.00 -56.04 69.55
N LYS A 460 -4.26 -54.95 69.80
CA LYS A 460 -3.31 -54.86 70.91
C LYS A 460 -4.01 -54.96 72.27
N LYS A 461 -5.12 -54.25 72.49
CA LYS A 461 -5.89 -54.36 73.75
C LYS A 461 -6.44 -55.76 73.98
N LEU A 462 -6.99 -56.41 72.96
CA LEU A 462 -7.49 -57.79 73.05
C LEU A 462 -6.33 -58.76 73.34
N GLN A 463 -5.17 -58.54 72.73
CA GLN A 463 -3.96 -59.31 73.03
C GLN A 463 -3.52 -59.12 74.48
N ASP A 464 -3.43 -57.88 74.95
CA ASP A 464 -3.07 -57.54 76.34
C ASP A 464 -4.07 -58.14 77.35
N ALA A 465 -5.37 -58.10 77.03
CA ALA A 465 -6.44 -58.68 77.85
C ALA A 465 -6.37 -60.22 77.87
N LEU A 466 -6.14 -60.85 76.72
CA LEU A 466 -5.94 -62.30 76.62
C LEU A 466 -4.73 -62.76 77.41
N ASP A 467 -3.62 -62.02 77.33
CA ASP A 467 -2.39 -62.34 78.07
C ASP A 467 -2.59 -62.12 79.58
N ALA A 468 -3.33 -61.09 80.00
CA ALA A 468 -3.72 -60.89 81.39
C ALA A 468 -4.65 -62.00 81.92
N GLU A 469 -5.60 -62.48 81.10
CA GLU A 469 -6.52 -63.56 81.46
C GLU A 469 -5.80 -64.91 81.54
N LYS A 470 -4.88 -65.20 80.60
CA LYS A 470 -3.96 -66.33 80.71
C LYS A 470 -3.14 -66.27 81.99
N ARG A 471 -2.64 -65.09 82.38
CA ARG A 471 -1.88 -64.92 83.63
C ARG A 471 -2.75 -65.22 84.85
N LYS A 472 -3.98 -64.70 84.90
CA LYS A 472 -4.93 -65.01 85.98
C LYS A 472 -5.28 -66.50 86.05
N ALA A 473 -5.49 -67.14 84.91
CA ALA A 473 -5.76 -68.57 84.83
C ALA A 473 -4.57 -69.41 85.32
N GLN A 474 -3.34 -69.01 84.96
CA GLN A 474 -2.09 -69.61 85.43
C GLN A 474 -1.94 -69.46 86.95
N GLU A 475 -2.13 -68.25 87.48
CA GLU A 475 -2.08 -67.95 88.92
C GLU A 475 -3.12 -68.77 89.70
N ALA A 476 -4.35 -68.91 89.17
CA ALA A 476 -5.40 -69.72 89.78
C ALA A 476 -5.12 -71.23 89.73
N ALA A 477 -4.51 -71.72 88.63
CA ALA A 477 -4.07 -73.10 88.51
C ALA A 477 -2.95 -73.42 89.53
N ASP A 478 -1.98 -72.52 89.67
CA ASP A 478 -0.89 -72.65 90.65
C ASP A 478 -1.42 -72.60 92.11
N ALA A 479 -2.42 -71.76 92.39
CA ALA A 479 -3.07 -71.72 93.69
C ALA A 479 -3.81 -73.03 94.02
N LYS A 480 -4.59 -73.58 93.08
CA LYS A 480 -5.24 -74.89 93.25
C LYS A 480 -4.24 -76.02 93.43
N LYS A 481 -3.11 -75.99 92.71
CA LYS A 481 -2.02 -76.95 92.88
C LYS A 481 -1.44 -76.90 94.30
N LYS A 482 -1.16 -75.70 94.82
CA LYS A 482 -0.70 -75.51 96.21
C LYS A 482 -1.73 -75.99 97.24
N GLU A 483 -3.03 -75.75 97.01
CA GLU A 483 -4.09 -76.22 97.90
C GLU A 483 -4.21 -77.76 97.89
N ALA A 484 -4.06 -78.39 96.72
CA ALA A 484 -4.02 -79.85 96.60
C ALA A 484 -2.79 -80.46 97.30
N GLU A 485 -1.62 -79.84 97.16
CA GLU A 485 -0.40 -80.25 97.87
C GLU A 485 -0.54 -80.08 99.40
N ALA A 486 -1.19 -79.02 99.87
CA ALA A 486 -1.48 -78.82 101.29
C ALA A 486 -2.44 -79.89 101.84
N LYS A 487 -3.52 -80.21 101.12
CA LYS A 487 -4.45 -81.30 101.49
C LYS A 487 -3.78 -82.68 101.44
N ALA A 488 -2.88 -82.90 100.49
CA ALA A 488 -2.10 -84.14 100.43
C ALA A 488 -1.18 -84.28 101.65
N LYS A 489 -0.49 -83.21 102.05
CA LYS A 489 0.32 -83.19 103.29
C LYS A 489 -0.52 -83.36 104.55
N GLU A 490 -1.71 -82.76 104.61
CA GLU A 490 -2.64 -82.93 105.74
C GLU A 490 -3.19 -84.36 105.83
N ALA A 491 -3.48 -84.99 104.69
CA ALA A 491 -3.87 -86.40 104.60
C ALA A 491 -2.72 -87.34 104.98
N GLU A 492 -1.49 -87.04 104.55
CA GLU A 492 -0.28 -87.76 104.92
C GLU A 492 -0.01 -87.64 106.43
N GLN A 493 -0.17 -86.45 107.01
CA GLN A 493 -0.04 -86.23 108.45
C GLN A 493 -1.12 -86.98 109.24
N LYS A 494 -2.39 -86.97 108.78
CA LYS A 494 -3.47 -87.78 109.38
C LYS A 494 -3.20 -89.28 109.28
N ALA A 495 -2.64 -89.76 108.18
CA ALA A 495 -2.25 -91.16 108.02
C ALA A 495 -1.08 -91.52 108.96
N LEU A 496 -0.12 -90.61 109.14
CA LEU A 496 1.00 -90.78 110.07
C LEU A 496 0.54 -90.79 111.54
N ASP A 497 -0.40 -89.93 111.90
CA ASP A 497 -0.98 -89.87 113.24
C ASP A 497 -1.89 -91.08 113.52
N ALA A 498 -2.62 -91.58 112.51
CA ALA A 498 -3.36 -92.85 112.60
C ALA A 498 -2.42 -94.06 112.76
N ALA A 499 -1.30 -94.09 112.03
CA ALA A 499 -0.28 -95.13 112.15
C ALA A 499 0.39 -95.12 113.54
N LYS A 500 0.66 -93.94 114.12
CA LYS A 500 1.18 -93.81 115.49
C LYS A 500 0.18 -94.25 116.56
N LYS A 501 -1.12 -94.11 116.31
CA LYS A 501 -2.20 -94.54 117.22
C LYS A 501 -2.48 -96.06 117.15
N ALA A 502 -1.99 -96.73 116.11
CA ALA A 502 -2.17 -98.15 115.86
C ALA A 502 -0.95 -99.01 116.27
N ILE A 503 -0.07 -98.50 117.15
CA ILE A 503 0.99 -99.29 117.79
C ILE A 503 0.55 -99.63 119.23
N PRO A 504 0.06 -100.85 119.52
CA PRO A 504 -0.16 -101.32 120.88
C PRO A 504 1.18 -101.63 121.58
N GLN A 505 1.35 -101.12 122.79
CA GLN A 505 2.34 -101.58 123.76
C GLN A 505 1.97 -103.00 124.23
N ASP A 506 2.45 -104.04 123.55
CA ASP A 506 2.76 -105.32 124.18
C ASP A 506 3.60 -106.18 123.22
N LEU A 507 4.85 -106.45 123.60
CA LEU A 507 5.67 -107.58 123.14
C LEU A 507 6.91 -107.66 124.04
N GLY A 508 6.66 -108.02 125.29
CA GLY A 508 7.64 -108.73 126.12
C GLY A 508 7.61 -110.22 125.80
N ASN A 509 8.80 -110.81 125.62
CA ASN A 509 9.09 -112.25 125.56
C ASN A 509 8.57 -113.08 124.38
N ALA A 510 9.35 -113.12 123.30
CA ALA A 510 9.77 -114.37 122.65
C ALA A 510 10.90 -114.08 121.64
N PHE A 511 12.12 -114.51 121.96
CA PHE A 511 13.09 -115.20 121.09
C PHE A 511 14.49 -115.09 121.70
N LYS A 512 14.88 -116.19 122.35
CA LYS A 512 16.27 -116.67 122.39
C LYS A 512 16.62 -117.17 120.99
N PHE A 513 17.61 -116.56 120.36
CA PHE A 513 18.84 -117.18 119.87
C PHE A 513 19.89 -116.09 119.64
#